data_AF-A0A9D3PV87-F1
#
_entry.id   AF-A0A9D3PV87-F1
#
_cell.length_a   1.000
_cell.length_b   1.000
_cell.length_c   1.000
_cell.angle_alpha   90.00
_cell.angle_beta   90.00
_cell.angle_gamma   90.00
#
_symmetry.space_group_name_H-M   'P 1'
#
loop_
_entity.id
_entity.type
_entity.pdbx_description
1 polymer ?
#
loop_
_entity_poly.entity_id
_entity_poly.type
_entity_poly.pdbx_seq_one_letter_code
_entity_poly.pdbx_strand_id
1 'polypeptide(L)'
;MKLPILVMVASLLTSAVLAVFIFMKKKEMVLASKKSSFLDIKVRVTQDVLGEYQADVDKLQKQLDDSNGLVTELKTQMGAGEAEAKKLKTAVEACQGEKKKVNDEITSIDGEQNNVKAQFDKGKEAWTKEIGDLKQQMAQKSKVCAFVKKDSQEGNKLCGNTIPEAPKPAPDKAEAAKAEAPKAEAPKAEASKQK
;
A
#
# COMPACT_ATOMS: atom_id res chain seq x y z
N MET A 1 95.01 -28.09 85.78
CA MET A 1 94.68 -27.03 84.80
C MET A 1 93.94 -27.54 83.53
N LYS A 2 93.26 -28.70 83.55
CA LYS A 2 92.64 -29.29 82.33
C LYS A 2 91.13 -28.99 82.18
N LEU A 3 90.43 -28.71 83.28
CA LEU A 3 89.00 -28.39 83.30
C LEU A 3 88.61 -27.09 82.57
N PRO A 4 89.33 -25.94 82.72
CA PRO A 4 88.93 -24.70 82.04
C PRO A 4 89.13 -24.76 80.52
N ILE A 5 90.12 -25.51 80.04
CA ILE A 5 90.37 -25.70 78.60
C ILE A 5 89.24 -26.55 77.98
N LEU A 6 88.77 -27.59 78.69
CA LEU A 6 87.69 -28.46 78.22
C LEU A 6 86.35 -27.71 78.08
N VAL A 7 86.05 -26.79 79.00
CA VAL A 7 84.84 -25.94 78.94
C VAL A 7 84.89 -24.98 77.76
N MET A 8 86.05 -24.37 77.48
CA MET A 8 86.22 -23.48 76.32
C MET A 8 86.04 -24.22 75.00
N VAL A 9 86.60 -25.42 74.86
CA VAL A 9 86.45 -26.24 73.64
C VAL A 9 85.00 -26.68 73.45
N ALA A 10 84.32 -27.10 74.54
CA ALA A 10 82.90 -27.47 74.47
C ALA A 10 81.99 -26.28 74.09
N SER A 11 82.28 -25.07 74.57
CA SER A 11 81.56 -23.85 74.20
C SER A 11 81.74 -23.49 72.71
N LEU A 12 82.95 -23.62 72.19
CA LEU A 12 83.22 -23.39 70.76
C LEU A 12 82.50 -24.40 69.87
N LEU A 13 82.50 -25.69 70.24
CA LEU A 13 81.81 -26.74 69.49
C LEU A 13 80.28 -26.53 69.49
N THR A 14 79.70 -26.17 70.63
CA THR A 14 78.25 -25.89 70.71
C THR A 14 77.86 -24.66 69.88
N SER A 15 78.67 -23.60 69.88
CA SER A 15 78.46 -22.43 69.00
C SER A 15 78.48 -22.79 67.51
N ALA A 16 79.40 -23.66 67.08
CA ALA A 16 79.50 -24.09 65.69
C ALA A 16 78.27 -24.92 65.24
N VAL A 17 77.78 -25.83 66.10
CA VAL A 17 76.57 -26.63 65.81
C VAL A 17 75.33 -25.73 65.69
N LEU A 18 75.17 -24.74 66.57
CA LEU A 18 74.06 -23.79 66.51
C LEU A 18 74.10 -22.95 65.22
N ALA A 19 75.28 -22.50 64.79
CA ALA A 19 75.44 -21.73 63.55
C ALA A 19 75.01 -22.54 62.32
N VAL A 20 75.42 -23.82 62.23
CA VAL A 20 75.03 -24.73 61.14
C VAL A 20 73.52 -24.99 61.14
N PHE A 21 72.91 -25.18 62.32
CA PHE A 21 71.47 -25.37 62.45
C PHE A 21 70.67 -24.14 62.01
N ILE A 22 71.10 -22.94 62.42
CA ILE A 22 70.49 -21.67 62.00
C ILE A 22 70.58 -21.50 60.47
N PHE A 23 71.71 -21.87 59.85
CA PHE A 23 71.88 -21.74 58.40
C PHE A 23 70.98 -22.72 57.63
N MET A 24 70.85 -23.97 58.09
CA MET A 24 69.90 -24.93 57.53
C MET A 24 68.45 -24.45 57.66
N LYS A 25 68.06 -23.96 58.84
CA LYS A 25 66.71 -23.41 59.07
C LYS A 25 66.42 -22.18 58.24
N LYS A 26 67.39 -21.28 58.05
CA LYS A 26 67.26 -20.13 57.14
C LYS A 26 67.04 -20.58 55.70
N LYS A 27 67.76 -21.62 55.23
CA LYS A 27 67.57 -22.16 53.87
C LYS A 27 66.17 -22.76 53.68
N GLU A 28 65.67 -23.50 54.67
CA GLU A 28 64.29 -24.03 54.68
C GLU A 28 63.26 -22.90 54.65
N MET A 29 63.43 -21.86 55.47
CA MET A 29 62.55 -20.69 55.53
C MET A 29 62.52 -19.93 54.20
N VAL A 30 63.68 -19.73 53.56
CA VAL A 30 63.77 -19.08 52.24
C VAL A 30 63.07 -19.92 51.17
N LEU A 31 63.24 -21.25 51.20
CA LEU A 31 62.60 -22.14 50.24
C LEU A 31 61.08 -22.19 50.44
N ALA A 32 60.61 -22.24 51.68
CA ALA A 32 59.20 -22.16 52.04
C ALA A 32 58.58 -20.81 51.62
N SER A 33 59.28 -19.70 51.88
CA SER A 33 58.86 -18.35 51.48
C SER A 33 58.74 -18.21 49.96
N LYS A 34 59.70 -18.73 49.19
CA LYS A 34 59.61 -18.75 47.72
C LYS A 34 58.40 -19.56 47.23
N LYS A 35 58.19 -20.76 47.78
CA LYS A 35 57.02 -21.59 47.44
C LYS A 35 55.71 -20.87 47.77
N SER A 36 55.63 -20.22 48.93
CA SER A 36 54.46 -19.43 49.32
C SER A 36 54.19 -18.29 48.34
N SER A 37 55.23 -17.58 47.91
CA SER A 37 55.11 -16.47 46.98
C SER A 37 54.64 -16.94 45.59
N PHE A 38 55.17 -18.07 45.11
CA PHE A 38 54.71 -18.67 43.85
C PHE A 38 53.26 -19.13 43.91
N LEU A 39 52.84 -19.72 45.03
CA LEU A 39 51.44 -20.12 45.22
C LEU A 39 50.53 -18.90 45.31
N ASP A 40 50.92 -17.83 45.99
CA ASP A 40 50.16 -16.57 46.07
C ASP A 40 49.94 -15.96 44.68
N ILE A 41 51.03 -15.82 43.91
CA ILE A 41 50.96 -15.31 42.53
C ILE A 41 50.06 -16.21 41.67
N LYS A 42 50.20 -17.53 41.79
CA LYS A 42 49.37 -18.47 41.03
C LYS A 42 47.89 -18.33 41.37
N VAL A 43 47.55 -18.22 42.66
CA VAL A 43 46.17 -18.05 43.11
C VAL A 43 45.59 -16.73 42.58
N ARG A 44 46.35 -15.63 42.67
CA ARG A 44 45.94 -14.33 42.14
C ARG A 44 45.68 -14.37 40.65
N VAL A 45 46.63 -14.89 39.86
CA VAL A 45 46.46 -15.02 38.41
C VAL A 45 45.27 -15.91 38.06
N THR A 46 45.08 -17.01 38.80
CA THR A 46 43.92 -17.89 38.57
C THR A 46 42.61 -17.17 38.90
N GLN A 47 42.58 -16.36 39.95
CA GLN A 47 41.41 -15.58 40.33
C GLN A 47 41.11 -14.45 39.34
N ASP A 48 42.13 -13.76 38.84
CA ASP A 48 42.00 -12.72 37.81
C ASP A 48 41.43 -13.33 36.52
N VAL A 49 42.01 -14.44 36.04
CA VAL A 49 41.54 -15.15 34.85
C VAL A 49 40.12 -15.68 35.04
N LEU A 50 39.77 -16.20 36.22
CA LEU A 50 38.41 -16.64 36.51
C LEU A 50 37.42 -15.46 36.49
N GLY A 51 37.84 -14.30 36.99
CA GLY A 51 37.05 -13.06 36.91
C GLY A 51 36.82 -12.60 35.47
N GLU A 52 37.84 -12.67 34.61
CA GLU A 52 37.70 -12.38 33.18
C GLU A 52 36.73 -13.35 32.50
N TYR A 53 36.86 -14.66 32.75
CA TYR A 53 35.92 -15.64 32.22
C TYR A 53 34.48 -15.39 32.67
N GLN A 54 34.27 -15.01 33.93
CA GLN A 54 32.93 -14.69 34.42
C GLN A 54 32.36 -13.44 33.71
N ALA A 55 33.17 -12.41 33.54
CA ALA A 55 32.77 -11.19 32.83
C ALA A 55 32.44 -11.47 31.36
N ASP A 56 33.20 -12.35 30.70
CA ASP A 56 32.92 -12.81 29.34
C ASP A 56 31.61 -13.59 29.26
N VAL A 57 31.36 -14.50 30.20
CA VAL A 57 30.08 -15.23 30.28
C VAL A 57 28.91 -14.27 30.44
N ASP A 58 29.00 -13.30 31.36
CA ASP A 58 27.94 -12.32 31.57
C ASP A 58 27.69 -11.46 30.33
N LYS A 59 28.77 -11.06 29.64
CA LYS A 59 28.69 -10.32 28.38
C LYS A 59 28.02 -11.14 27.27
N LEU A 60 28.42 -12.40 27.11
CA LEU A 60 27.83 -13.29 26.10
C LEU A 60 26.36 -13.57 26.42
N GLN A 61 26.01 -13.78 27.69
CA GLN A 61 24.64 -13.98 28.14
C GLN A 61 23.77 -12.77 27.76
N LYS A 62 24.25 -11.55 28.05
CA LYS A 62 23.55 -10.31 27.67
C LYS A 62 23.38 -10.19 26.16
N GLN A 63 24.41 -10.50 25.38
CA GLN A 63 24.31 -10.48 23.92
C GLN A 63 23.31 -11.50 23.39
N LEU A 64 23.22 -12.68 24.03
CA LEU A 64 22.26 -13.71 23.68
C LEU A 64 20.83 -13.26 23.98
N ASP A 65 20.61 -12.65 25.14
CA ASP A 65 19.31 -12.12 25.55
C ASP A 65 18.85 -10.98 24.63
N ASP A 66 19.75 -10.04 24.31
CA ASP A 66 19.50 -8.94 23.37
C ASP A 66 19.13 -9.49 21.97
N SER A 67 19.89 -10.48 21.49
CA SER A 67 19.65 -11.13 20.19
C SER A 67 18.31 -11.87 20.17
N ASN A 68 17.97 -12.61 21.22
CA ASN A 68 16.68 -13.28 21.36
C ASN A 68 15.51 -12.28 21.39
N GLY A 69 15.70 -11.12 22.04
CA GLY A 69 14.74 -10.02 22.00
C GLY A 69 14.50 -9.53 20.58
N LEU A 70 15.57 -9.27 19.82
CA LEU A 70 15.48 -8.84 18.42
C LEU A 70 14.80 -9.89 17.52
N VAL A 71 15.11 -11.17 17.70
CA VAL A 71 14.47 -12.27 16.95
C VAL A 71 12.97 -12.32 17.24
N THR A 72 12.56 -12.13 18.49
CA THR A 72 11.16 -12.15 18.91
C THR A 72 10.37 -10.97 18.34
N GLU A 73 10.96 -9.78 18.38
CA GLU A 73 10.41 -8.57 17.77
C GLU A 73 10.25 -8.74 16.26
N LEU A 74 11.30 -9.18 15.57
CA LEU A 74 11.27 -9.39 14.12
C LEU A 74 10.23 -10.44 13.71
N LYS A 75 10.09 -11.52 14.48
CA LYS A 75 9.05 -12.54 14.26
C LYS A 75 7.64 -11.96 14.40
N THR A 76 7.44 -11.07 15.37
CA THR A 76 6.15 -10.39 15.58
C THR A 76 5.84 -9.45 14.41
N GLN A 77 6.80 -8.65 13.98
CA GLN A 77 6.65 -7.76 12.82
C GLN A 77 6.39 -8.54 11.53
N MET A 78 7.08 -9.67 11.32
CA MET A 78 6.86 -10.54 10.16
C MET A 78 5.44 -11.13 10.16
N GLY A 79 4.95 -11.58 11.32
CA GLY A 79 3.57 -12.06 11.46
C GLY A 79 2.53 -10.99 11.17
N ALA A 80 2.74 -9.77 11.66
CA ALA A 80 1.89 -8.62 11.35
C ALA A 80 1.91 -8.28 9.85
N GLY A 81 3.10 -8.24 9.23
CA GLY A 81 3.26 -8.01 7.81
C GLY A 81 2.58 -9.07 6.94
N GLU A 82 2.66 -10.35 7.32
CA GLU A 82 1.98 -11.44 6.62
C GLU A 82 0.44 -11.31 6.73
N ALA A 83 -0.07 -10.92 7.90
CA ALA A 83 -1.50 -10.68 8.09
C ALA A 83 -2.01 -9.51 7.23
N GLU A 84 -1.27 -8.39 7.19
CA GLU A 84 -1.60 -7.25 6.32
C GLU A 84 -1.50 -7.63 4.84
N ALA A 85 -0.49 -8.40 4.43
CA ALA A 85 -0.38 -8.89 3.05
C ALA A 85 -1.58 -9.77 2.65
N LYS A 86 -2.06 -10.65 3.55
CA LYS A 86 -3.27 -11.45 3.31
C LYS A 86 -4.51 -10.58 3.16
N LYS A 87 -4.71 -9.59 4.05
CA LYS A 87 -5.83 -8.64 3.94
C LYS A 87 -5.80 -7.88 2.62
N LEU A 88 -4.63 -7.37 2.24
CA LEU A 88 -4.45 -6.61 1.00
C LEU A 88 -4.73 -7.48 -0.22
N LYS A 89 -4.28 -8.74 -0.22
CA LYS A 89 -4.58 -9.70 -1.29
C LYS A 89 -6.08 -9.92 -1.44
N THR A 90 -6.81 -10.17 -0.35
CA THR A 90 -8.27 -10.33 -0.38
C THR A 90 -8.97 -9.06 -0.88
N ALA A 91 -8.51 -7.88 -0.47
CA ALA A 91 -9.06 -6.60 -0.95
C ALA A 91 -8.83 -6.41 -2.46
N VAL A 92 -7.67 -6.80 -2.98
CA VAL A 92 -7.36 -6.75 -4.41
C VAL A 92 -8.24 -7.73 -5.20
N GLU A 93 -8.43 -8.95 -4.70
CA GLU A 93 -9.31 -9.94 -5.32
C GLU A 93 -10.77 -9.46 -5.35
N ALA A 94 -11.25 -8.85 -4.27
CA ALA A 94 -12.57 -8.23 -4.21
C ALA A 94 -12.72 -7.07 -5.21
N CYS A 95 -11.74 -6.17 -5.26
CA CYS A 95 -11.74 -5.04 -6.20
C CYS A 95 -11.72 -5.50 -7.66
N GLN A 96 -10.97 -6.56 -7.99
CA GLN A 96 -11.00 -7.15 -9.34
C GLN A 96 -12.36 -7.77 -9.67
N GLY A 97 -13.00 -8.43 -8.70
CA GLY A 97 -14.36 -8.95 -8.84
C GLY A 97 -15.38 -7.84 -9.13
N GLU A 98 -15.33 -6.75 -8.35
CA GLU A 98 -16.18 -5.57 -8.57
C GLU A 98 -15.92 -4.92 -9.92
N LYS A 99 -14.65 -4.76 -10.32
CA LYS A 99 -14.29 -4.22 -11.64
C LYS A 99 -14.90 -5.05 -12.76
N LYS A 100 -14.87 -6.39 -12.65
CA LYS A 100 -15.51 -7.25 -13.64
C LYS A 100 -17.02 -7.05 -13.68
N LYS A 101 -17.67 -7.04 -12.52
CA LYS A 101 -19.13 -6.80 -12.40
C LYS A 101 -19.54 -5.46 -13.04
N VAL A 102 -18.81 -4.39 -12.74
CA VAL A 102 -19.07 -3.07 -13.32
C VAL A 102 -18.86 -3.09 -14.84
N ASN A 103 -17.83 -3.78 -15.34
CA ASN A 103 -17.58 -3.89 -16.77
C ASN A 103 -18.68 -4.69 -17.50
N ASP A 104 -19.18 -5.76 -16.88
CA ASP A 104 -20.30 -6.55 -17.40
C ASP A 104 -21.59 -5.71 -17.43
N GLU A 105 -21.85 -4.92 -16.39
CA GLU A 105 -22.98 -3.96 -16.33
C GLU A 105 -22.88 -2.88 -17.40
N ILE A 106 -21.70 -2.28 -17.61
CA ILE A 106 -21.47 -1.29 -18.67
C ILE A 106 -21.78 -1.91 -20.04
N THR A 107 -21.30 -3.12 -20.29
CA THR A 107 -21.54 -3.81 -21.57
C THR A 107 -23.03 -4.11 -21.78
N SER A 108 -23.74 -4.50 -20.71
CA SER A 108 -25.18 -4.72 -20.75
C SER A 108 -25.95 -3.43 -21.05
N ILE A 109 -25.62 -2.34 -20.36
CA ILE A 109 -26.25 -1.03 -20.54
C ILE A 109 -25.99 -0.49 -21.95
N ASP A 110 -24.77 -0.64 -22.48
CA ASP A 110 -24.45 -0.23 -23.85
C ASP A 110 -25.27 -1.01 -24.89
N GLY A 111 -25.46 -2.32 -24.67
CA GLY A 111 -26.33 -3.16 -25.48
C GLY A 111 -27.80 -2.70 -25.43
N GLU A 112 -28.32 -2.42 -24.24
CA GLU A 112 -29.68 -1.90 -24.07
C GLU A 112 -29.85 -0.52 -24.72
N GLN A 113 -28.88 0.38 -24.56
CA GLN A 113 -28.88 1.70 -25.18
C GLN A 113 -28.94 1.61 -26.70
N ASN A 114 -28.12 0.73 -27.30
CA ASN A 114 -28.12 0.50 -28.74
C ASN A 114 -29.45 -0.07 -29.24
N ASN A 115 -30.06 -1.01 -28.51
CA ASN A 115 -31.37 -1.55 -28.84
C ASN A 115 -32.48 -0.48 -28.77
N VAL A 116 -32.52 0.30 -27.68
CA VAL A 116 -33.49 1.39 -27.50
C VAL A 116 -33.33 2.43 -28.61
N LYS A 117 -32.09 2.79 -28.95
CA LYS A 117 -31.80 3.71 -30.06
C LYS A 117 -32.33 3.17 -31.39
N ALA A 118 -32.08 1.90 -31.69
CA ALA A 118 -32.58 1.27 -32.91
C ALA A 118 -34.12 1.21 -32.95
N GLN A 119 -34.78 0.94 -31.83
CA GLN A 119 -36.24 0.99 -31.75
C GLN A 119 -36.80 2.40 -31.93
N PHE A 120 -36.15 3.40 -31.32
CA PHE A 120 -36.52 4.80 -31.48
C PHE A 120 -36.40 5.24 -32.94
N ASP A 121 -35.30 4.91 -33.63
CA ASP A 121 -35.09 5.25 -35.03
C ASP A 121 -36.13 4.57 -35.94
N LYS A 122 -36.41 3.27 -35.73
CA LYS A 122 -37.49 2.56 -36.45
C LYS A 122 -38.86 3.19 -36.21
N GLY A 123 -39.18 3.52 -34.96
CA GLY A 123 -40.43 4.19 -34.61
C GLY A 123 -40.54 5.54 -35.32
N LYS A 124 -39.48 6.33 -35.28
CA LYS A 124 -39.41 7.63 -35.95
C LYS A 124 -39.63 7.52 -37.46
N GLU A 125 -39.03 6.54 -38.13
CA GLU A 125 -39.26 6.26 -39.55
C GLU A 125 -40.72 5.89 -39.83
N ALA A 126 -41.31 5.00 -39.03
CA ALA A 126 -42.71 4.62 -39.12
C ALA A 126 -43.65 5.82 -38.96
N TRP A 127 -43.48 6.63 -37.90
CA TRP A 127 -44.27 7.85 -37.67
C TRP A 127 -44.12 8.85 -38.82
N THR A 128 -42.90 9.03 -39.34
CA THR A 128 -42.65 9.94 -40.45
C THR A 128 -43.37 9.48 -41.72
N LYS A 129 -43.38 8.17 -41.98
CA LYS A 129 -44.11 7.57 -43.09
C LYS A 129 -45.62 7.75 -42.93
N GLU A 130 -46.18 7.46 -41.76
CA GLU A 130 -47.61 7.66 -41.49
C GLU A 130 -48.03 9.12 -41.66
N ILE A 131 -47.24 10.08 -41.18
CA ILE A 131 -47.51 11.51 -41.40
C ILE A 131 -47.52 11.84 -42.90
N GLY A 132 -46.60 11.28 -43.68
CA GLY A 132 -46.57 11.41 -45.14
C GLY A 132 -47.82 10.84 -45.80
N ASP A 133 -48.20 9.62 -45.44
CA ASP A 133 -49.37 8.92 -45.96
C ASP A 133 -50.67 9.65 -45.57
N LEU A 134 -50.80 10.14 -44.34
CA LEU A 134 -51.94 10.95 -43.89
C LEU A 134 -52.02 12.29 -44.63
N LYS A 135 -50.90 12.97 -44.84
CA LYS A 135 -50.86 14.20 -45.66
C LYS A 135 -51.32 13.93 -47.09
N GLN A 136 -50.90 12.80 -47.67
CA GLN A 136 -51.32 12.42 -49.01
C GLN A 136 -52.81 12.04 -49.06
N GLN A 137 -53.33 11.34 -48.05
CA GLN A 137 -54.77 11.06 -47.92
C GLN A 137 -55.60 12.34 -47.75
N MET A 138 -55.08 13.34 -47.03
CA MET A 138 -55.73 14.65 -46.91
C MET A 138 -55.69 15.45 -48.22
N ALA A 139 -54.63 15.31 -49.01
CA ALA A 139 -54.51 15.94 -50.33
C ALA A 139 -55.40 15.26 -51.39
N GLN A 140 -55.62 13.94 -51.27
CA GLN A 140 -56.62 13.25 -52.07
C GLN A 140 -58.01 13.59 -51.54
N LYS A 141 -58.76 14.42 -52.28
CA LYS A 141 -60.16 14.74 -51.95
C LYS A 141 -60.93 13.46 -51.60
N SER A 142 -61.56 13.43 -50.43
CA SER A 142 -62.34 12.28 -49.97
C SER A 142 -63.34 11.88 -51.05
N LYS A 143 -63.52 10.57 -51.29
CA LYS A 143 -64.54 10.07 -52.24
C LYS A 143 -65.94 10.58 -51.92
N VAL A 144 -66.17 10.97 -50.66
CA VAL A 144 -67.42 11.61 -50.20
C VAL A 144 -67.61 13.00 -50.83
N CYS A 145 -66.52 13.72 -51.11
CA CYS A 145 -66.54 15.01 -51.80
C CYS A 145 -67.01 14.93 -53.27
N ALA A 146 -67.01 13.74 -53.87
CA ALA A 146 -67.61 13.52 -55.19
C ALA A 146 -69.16 13.51 -55.15
N PHE A 147 -69.75 13.27 -53.98
CA PHE A 147 -71.21 13.24 -53.79
C PHE A 147 -71.77 14.54 -53.21
N VAL A 148 -70.91 15.48 -52.82
CA VAL A 148 -71.31 16.81 -52.38
C VAL A 148 -71.80 17.62 -53.58
N LYS A 149 -73.08 17.99 -53.57
CA LYS A 149 -73.67 18.87 -54.58
C LYS A 149 -72.93 20.23 -54.58
N LYS A 150 -72.60 20.72 -55.78
CA LYS A 150 -71.85 21.98 -55.98
C LYS A 150 -72.52 23.23 -55.39
N ASP A 151 -73.80 23.13 -55.03
CA ASP A 151 -74.61 24.23 -54.52
C ASP A 151 -74.59 24.32 -52.97
N SER A 152 -74.00 23.33 -52.29
CA SER A 152 -73.87 23.33 -50.82
C SER A 152 -72.61 24.06 -50.38
N GLN A 153 -72.79 25.24 -49.78
CA GLN A 153 -71.69 26.10 -49.33
C GLN A 153 -70.83 25.43 -48.24
N GLU A 154 -71.44 24.65 -47.35
CA GLU A 154 -70.78 23.94 -46.26
C GLU A 154 -69.96 22.74 -46.77
N GLY A 155 -70.52 21.98 -47.71
CA GLY A 155 -69.82 20.87 -48.35
C GLY A 155 -68.64 21.31 -49.21
N ASN A 156 -68.75 22.45 -49.92
CA ASN A 156 -67.65 23.00 -50.71
C ASN A 156 -66.49 23.49 -49.84
N LYS A 157 -66.77 24.03 -48.64
CA LYS A 157 -65.75 24.43 -47.66
C LYS A 157 -65.00 23.22 -47.09
N LEU A 158 -65.70 22.11 -46.82
CA LEU A 158 -65.09 20.88 -46.28
C LEU A 158 -64.29 20.08 -47.33
N CYS A 159 -64.61 20.25 -48.62
CA CYS A 159 -64.03 19.46 -49.71
C CYS A 159 -63.03 20.22 -50.59
N GLY A 160 -62.68 21.46 -50.22
CA GLY A 160 -61.69 22.25 -50.95
C GLY A 160 -62.05 22.49 -52.43
N ASN A 161 -63.35 22.49 -52.77
CA ASN A 161 -63.81 22.93 -54.09
C ASN A 161 -63.93 24.45 -54.08
N THR A 162 -62.78 25.11 -54.08
CA THR A 162 -62.71 26.54 -54.37
C THR A 162 -63.02 26.76 -55.84
N ILE A 163 -64.07 27.55 -56.09
CA ILE A 163 -64.32 28.21 -57.37
C ILE A 163 -63.03 28.98 -57.75
N PRO A 164 -62.57 28.92 -59.02
CA PRO A 164 -61.34 29.59 -59.42
C PRO A 164 -61.49 31.11 -59.32
N GLU A 165 -60.77 31.71 -58.37
CA GLU A 165 -60.33 33.09 -58.45
C GLU A 165 -58.82 33.06 -58.70
N ALA A 166 -58.41 33.54 -59.88
CA ALA A 166 -57.03 33.81 -60.22
C ALA A 166 -56.73 35.30 -59.92
N PRO A 167 -55.47 35.77 -59.98
CA PRO A 167 -54.33 35.40 -59.12
C PRO A 167 -53.55 36.66 -58.64
N LYS A 168 -52.86 36.60 -57.49
CA LYS A 168 -51.55 37.28 -57.19
C LYS A 168 -51.16 37.16 -55.71
N PRO A 169 -49.86 37.25 -55.35
CA PRO A 169 -48.78 36.30 -55.61
C PRO A 169 -48.10 35.86 -54.29
N ALA A 170 -47.25 34.83 -54.36
CA ALA A 170 -46.16 34.61 -53.41
C ALA A 170 -44.85 34.66 -54.22
N PRO A 171 -43.64 34.64 -53.65
CA PRO A 171 -43.23 34.75 -52.24
C PRO A 171 -42.05 35.75 -52.06
N ASP A 172 -41.66 36.05 -50.82
CA ASP A 172 -40.23 36.30 -50.55
C ASP A 172 -39.74 35.28 -49.52
N LYS A 173 -38.68 34.60 -49.93
CA LYS A 173 -37.99 33.52 -49.24
C LYS A 173 -36.53 33.95 -49.11
N ALA A 174 -36.03 34.02 -47.88
CA ALA A 174 -34.61 33.91 -47.51
C ALA A 174 -34.60 33.78 -45.96
N GLU A 175 -34.32 32.64 -45.30
CA GLU A 175 -33.08 31.82 -45.32
C GLU A 175 -31.85 32.73 -45.15
N ALA A 176 -30.93 32.61 -44.19
CA ALA A 176 -30.54 31.59 -43.22
C ALA A 176 -29.71 32.32 -42.13
N ALA A 177 -29.84 31.99 -40.83
CA ALA A 177 -28.99 31.08 -40.07
C ALA A 177 -27.49 31.46 -39.91
N LYS A 178 -26.99 31.22 -38.68
CA LYS A 178 -25.60 31.22 -38.14
C LYS A 178 -25.10 32.55 -37.55
N ALA A 179 -24.46 32.60 -36.39
CA ALA A 179 -24.08 31.57 -35.43
C ALA A 179 -23.73 32.23 -34.10
N GLU A 180 -24.40 31.83 -33.02
CA GLU A 180 -23.80 31.89 -31.68
C GLU A 180 -22.88 30.69 -31.54
N ALA A 181 -21.59 30.97 -31.38
CA ALA A 181 -20.55 30.02 -31.06
C ALA A 181 -19.85 30.49 -29.77
N PRO A 182 -19.30 29.55 -29.00
CA PRO A 182 -19.37 29.56 -27.54
C PRO A 182 -18.23 30.32 -26.88
N LYS A 183 -18.45 30.79 -25.66
CA LYS A 183 -17.40 31.17 -24.72
C LYS A 183 -16.41 30.00 -24.56
N ALA A 184 -15.20 30.22 -25.04
CA ALA A 184 -14.02 29.48 -24.60
C ALA A 184 -13.65 29.99 -23.19
N GLU A 185 -14.00 29.24 -22.15
CA GLU A 185 -13.32 29.35 -20.86
C GLU A 185 -12.03 28.53 -20.95
N ALA A 186 -10.90 29.25 -20.96
CA ALA A 186 -9.59 28.67 -20.83
C ALA A 186 -9.38 28.13 -19.39
N PRO A 187 -8.79 26.94 -19.22
CA PRO A 187 -8.51 26.37 -17.92
C PRO A 187 -7.41 27.15 -17.20
N LYS A 188 -7.64 27.51 -15.94
CA LYS A 188 -6.61 28.01 -15.02
C LYS A 188 -5.52 26.96 -14.84
N ALA A 189 -4.35 27.25 -15.38
CA ALA A 189 -3.10 26.72 -14.87
C ALA A 189 -2.69 27.56 -13.65
N GLU A 190 -2.68 26.96 -12.46
CA GLU A 190 -1.81 27.38 -11.37
C GLU A 190 -1.22 26.13 -10.71
N ALA A 191 0.00 25.83 -11.12
CA ALA A 191 0.94 25.05 -10.33
C ALA A 191 1.85 26.05 -9.58
N SER A 192 2.26 25.66 -8.37
CA SER A 192 3.48 26.06 -7.65
C SER A 192 3.32 26.99 -6.44
N LYS A 193 3.41 26.35 -5.26
CA LYS A 193 4.16 26.72 -4.03
C LYS A 193 3.75 25.64 -3.00
N GLN A 194 4.54 24.67 -2.54
CA GLN A 194 5.95 24.63 -2.13
C GLN A 194 6.36 25.81 -1.24
N LYS A 195 5.94 25.75 0.03
CA LYS A 195 6.85 25.83 1.17
C LYS A 195 6.19 25.28 2.43
#